data_AF-A0A1N7JX92-F1
#
_entry.id   AF-A0A1N7JX92-F1
#
_cell.length_a   1.000
_cell.length_b   1.000
_cell.length_c   1.000
_cell.angle_alpha   90.00
_cell.angle_beta   90.00
_cell.angle_gamma   90.00
#
_symmetry.space_group_name_H-M   'P 1'
#
loop_
_entity.id
_entity.type
_entity.pdbx_description
1 polymer ?
#
loop_
_entity_poly.entity_id
_entity_poly.type
_entity_poly.pdbx_seq_one_letter_code
_entity_poly.pdbx_strand_id
1 'polypeptide(L)'
;MKHESAEAYLRWEKEQILREMTGLGRFQIEYCELLPDNDRHITLRDHTATDPEQATRIYAYSTIPYEDDSDVQDFFIRHKRIIDEGIYDDLPEG
;
A
#
# COMPACT_ATOMS: atom_id res chain seq x y z
N MET A 1 -18.38 7.40 -0.78
CA MET A 1 -18.52 8.62 -1.60
C MET A 1 -18.39 8.19 -3.05
N LYS A 2 -19.37 8.48 -3.94
CA LYS A 2 -19.27 8.12 -5.36
C LYS A 2 -18.38 9.15 -6.05
N HIS A 3 -17.21 8.76 -6.53
CA HIS A 3 -16.36 9.63 -7.36
C HIS A 3 -17.11 9.89 -8.68
N GLU A 4 -17.49 11.14 -8.93
CA GLU A 4 -18.40 11.51 -10.03
C GLU A 4 -17.75 11.47 -11.43
N SER A 5 -16.46 11.12 -11.55
CA SER A 5 -15.82 10.76 -12.82
C SER A 5 -14.64 9.81 -12.61
N ALA A 6 -14.33 8.98 -13.61
CA ALA A 6 -13.19 8.05 -13.57
C ALA A 6 -11.85 8.77 -13.34
N GLU A 7 -11.69 9.99 -13.87
CA GLU A 7 -10.50 10.82 -13.66
C GLU A 7 -10.37 11.30 -12.20
N ALA A 8 -11.49 11.62 -11.55
CA ALA A 8 -11.50 12.01 -10.14
C ALA A 8 -11.14 10.83 -9.23
N TYR A 9 -11.59 9.62 -9.58
CA TYR A 9 -11.20 8.39 -8.88
C TYR A 9 -9.69 8.12 -9.03
N LEU A 10 -9.16 8.16 -10.25
CA LEU A 10 -7.72 7.94 -10.51
C LEU A 10 -6.83 8.97 -9.81
N ARG A 11 -7.25 10.24 -9.77
CA ARG A 11 -6.52 11.29 -9.05
C ARG A 11 -6.51 11.01 -7.55
N TRP A 12 -7.66 10.65 -7.00
CA TRP A 12 -7.78 10.30 -5.58
C TRP A 12 -6.92 9.09 -5.22
N GLU A 13 -6.90 8.04 -6.05
CA GLU A 13 -6.02 6.87 -5.83
C GLU A 13 -4.54 7.29 -5.82
N LYS A 14 -4.09 8.09 -6.79
CA LYS A 14 -2.71 8.61 -6.83
C LYS A 14 -2.34 9.41 -5.58
N GLU A 15 -3.25 10.24 -5.08
CA GLU A 15 -3.04 11.00 -3.85
C GLU A 15 -2.95 10.10 -2.60
N GLN A 16 -3.75 9.03 -2.53
CA GLN A 16 -3.64 8.05 -1.44
C GLN A 16 -2.29 7.33 -1.47
N ILE A 17 -1.86 6.90 -2.66
CA ILE A 17 -0.55 6.24 -2.85
C ILE A 17 0.59 7.13 -2.37
N LEU A 18 0.58 8.41 -2.77
CA LEU A 18 1.59 9.38 -2.34
C LEU A 18 1.58 9.56 -0.81
N ARG A 19 0.40 9.62 -0.19
CA ARG A 19 0.29 9.73 1.28
C ARG A 19 0.82 8.49 1.99
N GLU A 20 0.54 7.31 1.46
CA GLU A 20 1.00 6.03 2.01
C GLU A 20 2.53 5.88 1.89
N MET A 21 3.11 6.33 0.78
CA MET A 21 4.56 6.36 0.59
C MET A 21 5.27 7.42 1.45
N THR A 22 4.63 8.56 1.70
CA THR A 22 5.23 9.66 2.48
C THR A 22 4.91 9.59 3.98
N GLY A 23 4.16 8.58 4.44
CA GLY A 23 3.75 8.43 5.84
C GLY A 23 2.74 9.51 6.30
N LEU A 24 2.05 10.16 5.37
CA LEU A 24 1.02 11.17 5.64
C LEU A 24 -0.41 10.57 5.65
N GLY A 25 -0.54 9.27 5.37
CA GLY A 25 -1.79 8.52 5.43
C GLY A 25 -2.00 7.80 6.77
N ARG A 26 -3.15 7.11 6.92
CA ARG A 26 -3.37 6.14 8.01
C ARG A 26 -2.29 5.04 7.99
N PHE A 27 -1.96 4.60 6.79
CA PHE A 27 -0.99 3.57 6.53
C PHE A 27 0.32 4.16 6.00
N GLN A 28 1.43 3.58 6.42
CA GLN A 28 2.76 3.89 5.92
C GLN A 28 3.47 2.60 5.52
N ILE A 29 4.09 2.60 4.34
CA ILE A 29 5.01 1.52 3.96
C ILE A 29 6.38 1.83 4.54
N GLU A 30 6.79 1.08 5.54
CA GLU A 30 8.12 1.24 6.16
C GLU A 30 9.20 0.53 5.35
N TYR A 31 8.86 -0.60 4.72
CA TYR A 31 9.79 -1.37 3.92
C TYR A 31 9.10 -2.11 2.78
N CYS A 32 9.79 -2.21 1.65
CA CYS A 32 9.41 -3.02 0.49
C CYS A 32 10.67 -3.74 0.00
N GLU A 33 10.72 -5.05 0.17
CA GLU A 33 11.86 -5.90 -0.22
C GLU A 33 11.50 -6.73 -1.45
N LEU A 34 12.35 -6.71 -2.48
CA LEU A 34 12.26 -7.65 -3.58
C LEU A 34 12.97 -8.95 -3.21
N LEU A 35 12.23 -10.05 -3.16
CA LEU A 35 12.76 -11.37 -2.85
C LEU A 35 13.39 -12.06 -4.07
N PRO A 36 14.24 -13.08 -3.87
CA PRO A 36 14.91 -13.79 -4.96
C PRO A 36 13.99 -14.52 -5.95
N ASP A 37 12.73 -14.77 -5.57
CA ASP A 37 11.69 -15.37 -6.39
C ASP A 37 10.87 -14.34 -7.19
N ASN A 38 11.29 -13.07 -7.17
CA ASN A 38 10.58 -11.91 -7.69
C ASN A 38 9.27 -11.57 -6.97
N ASP A 39 9.02 -12.13 -5.79
CA ASP A 39 7.94 -11.66 -4.92
C ASP A 39 8.38 -10.41 -4.14
N ARG A 40 7.42 -9.68 -3.56
CA ARG A 40 7.71 -8.51 -2.72
C ARG A 40 7.16 -8.68 -1.32
N HIS A 41 8.02 -8.47 -0.33
CA HIS A 41 7.65 -8.40 1.08
C HIS A 41 7.45 -6.94 1.49
N ILE A 42 6.26 -6.65 2.00
CA ILE A 42 5.87 -5.30 2.41
C ILE A 42 5.69 -5.27 3.92
N THR A 43 6.34 -4.30 4.57
CA THR A 43 6.11 -3.95 5.97
C THR A 43 5.25 -2.70 6.03
N LEU A 44 4.01 -2.88 6.49
CA LEU A 44 3.01 -1.84 6.63
C LEU A 44 2.90 -1.42 8.09
N ARG A 45 2.83 -0.12 8.32
CA ARG A 45 2.48 0.46 9.61
C ARG A 45 1.11 1.13 9.57
N ASP A 46 0.26 0.81 10.52
CA ASP A 46 -1.03 1.46 10.76
C ASP A 46 -0.88 2.45 11.92
N HIS A 47 -0.91 3.75 11.62
CA HIS A 47 -0.78 4.82 12.62
C HIS A 47 -2.02 4.97 13.51
N THR A 48 -3.13 4.32 13.18
CA THR A 48 -4.37 4.38 13.96
C THR A 48 -4.53 3.19 14.90
N ALA A 49 -3.68 2.17 14.77
CA ALA A 49 -3.67 1.03 15.67
C ALA A 49 -3.31 1.48 17.09
N THR A 50 -4.19 1.17 18.04
CA THR A 50 -3.97 1.45 19.47
C THR A 50 -3.07 0.40 20.13
N ASP A 51 -2.96 -0.78 19.51
CA ASP A 51 -2.11 -1.89 19.94
C ASP A 51 -0.82 -1.91 19.10
N PRO A 52 0.37 -1.75 19.70
CA PRO A 52 1.65 -1.79 19.00
C PRO A 52 1.89 -3.11 18.26
N GLU A 53 1.36 -4.24 18.74
CA GLU A 53 1.53 -5.55 18.08
C GLU A 53 0.70 -5.67 16.80
N GLN A 54 -0.35 -4.85 16.66
CA GLN A 54 -1.19 -4.77 15.47
C GLN A 54 -0.85 -3.55 14.60
N ALA A 55 0.03 -2.68 15.09
CA ALA A 55 0.46 -1.49 14.38
C ALA A 55 1.36 -1.81 13.19
N THR A 56 2.01 -2.97 13.18
CA THR A 56 2.86 -3.40 12.06
C THR A 56 2.35 -4.71 11.49
N ARG A 57 2.17 -4.75 10.17
CA ARG A 57 1.76 -5.94 9.41
C ARG A 57 2.80 -6.22 8.33
N ILE A 58 3.17 -7.49 8.18
CA ILE A 58 4.09 -7.94 7.13
C ILE A 58 3.34 -8.90 6.22
N TYR A 59 3.40 -8.67 4.91
CA TYR A 59 2.74 -9.54 3.94
C TYR A 59 3.56 -9.67 2.66
N ALA A 60 3.45 -10.83 2.02
CA ALA A 60 3.97 -11.05 0.68
C ALA A 60 2.91 -10.67 -0.36
N TYR A 61 3.35 -10.05 -1.44
CA TYR A 61 2.48 -9.62 -2.53
C TYR A 61 1.73 -10.80 -3.19
N SER A 62 2.38 -11.96 -3.32
CA SER A 62 1.76 -13.18 -3.84
C SER A 62 0.68 -13.75 -2.92
N THR A 63 0.74 -13.45 -1.62
CA THR A 63 -0.14 -14.02 -0.60
C THR A 63 -0.89 -12.95 0.19
N ILE A 64 -1.31 -11.86 -0.46
CA ILE A 64 -2.10 -10.80 0.18
C ILE A 64 -3.24 -11.46 0.98
N PRO A 65 -3.23 -11.37 2.32
CA PRO A 65 -4.24 -12.01 3.14
C PRO A 65 -5.57 -11.30 2.97
N TYR A 66 -6.65 -12.04 3.19
CA TYR A 66 -7.96 -11.42 3.39
C TYR A 66 -7.97 -10.71 4.75
N GLU A 67 -8.38 -9.45 4.76
CA GLU A 67 -8.52 -8.64 5.97
C GLU A 67 -9.98 -8.20 6.15
N ASP A 68 -10.49 -8.31 7.37
CA ASP A 68 -11.83 -7.83 7.74
C ASP A 68 -11.91 -6.30 7.74
N ASP A 69 -10.77 -5.61 7.95
CA ASP A 69 -10.67 -4.16 7.82
C ASP A 69 -10.63 -3.78 6.33
N SER A 70 -11.74 -3.22 5.84
CA SER A 70 -11.88 -2.82 4.44
C SER A 70 -10.82 -1.80 3.99
N ASP A 71 -10.34 -0.94 4.88
CA ASP A 71 -9.33 0.05 4.53
C ASP A 71 -7.96 -0.63 4.29
N VAL A 72 -7.64 -1.66 5.08
CA VAL A 72 -6.43 -2.47 4.93
C VAL A 72 -6.53 -3.32 3.65
N GLN A 73 -7.70 -3.92 3.40
CA GLN A 73 -7.94 -4.69 2.19
C GLN A 73 -7.82 -3.84 0.92
N ASP A 74 -8.39 -2.62 0.94
CA ASP A 74 -8.30 -1.67 -0.16
C ASP A 74 -6.86 -1.17 -0.37
N PHE A 75 -6.11 -0.96 0.71
CA PHE A 75 -4.68 -0.65 0.65
C PHE A 75 -3.90 -1.76 -0.07
N PHE A 76 -4.09 -3.02 0.33
CA PHE A 76 -3.41 -4.14 -0.32
C PHE A 76 -3.71 -4.24 -1.81
N ILE A 77 -4.98 -4.06 -2.20
CA ILE A 77 -5.40 -4.11 -3.60
C ILE A 77 -4.77 -2.97 -4.41
N ARG A 78 -4.79 -1.73 -3.89
CA ARG A 78 -4.13 -0.58 -4.54
C ARG A 78 -2.64 -0.83 -4.70
N HIS A 79 -1.97 -1.24 -3.64
CA HIS A 79 -0.53 -1.47 -3.65
C HIS A 79 -0.12 -2.60 -4.60
N LYS A 80 -0.97 -3.64 -4.70
CA LYS A 80 -0.79 -4.72 -5.66
C LYS A 80 -0.68 -4.19 -7.10
N ARG A 81 -1.63 -3.33 -7.48
CA ARG A 81 -1.66 -2.73 -8.83
C ARG A 81 -0.41 -1.91 -9.14
N ILE A 82 0.08 -1.13 -8.17
CA ILE A 82 1.26 -0.26 -8.34
C ILE A 82 2.52 -1.09 -8.62
N ILE A 83 2.68 -2.21 -7.91
CA ILE A 83 3.79 -3.15 -8.14
C ILE A 83 3.67 -3.81 -9.51
N ASP A 84 2.48 -4.28 -9.89
CA ASP A 84 2.25 -4.91 -11.20
C ASP A 84 2.52 -3.96 -12.37
N GLU A 85 2.23 -2.68 -12.16
CA GLU A 85 2.50 -1.61 -13.13
C GLU A 85 3.97 -1.17 -13.13
N GLY A 86 4.82 -1.72 -12.24
CA GLY A 86 6.26 -1.42 -12.17
C GLY A 86 6.60 -0.05 -11.59
N ILE A 87 5.65 0.64 -10.96
CA ILE A 87 5.80 2.03 -10.53
C ILE A 87 6.88 2.19 -9.43
N TYR A 88 7.13 1.16 -8.62
CA TYR A 88 8.21 1.16 -7.61
C TYR A 88 9.62 1.04 -8.20
N ASP A 89 9.75 0.52 -9.42
CA ASP A 89 11.06 0.34 -10.07
C ASP A 89 11.55 1.63 -10.73
N ASP A 90 10.68 2.65 -10.84
CA ASP A 90 10.95 3.97 -11.43
C ASP A 90 11.24 5.06 -10.37
N LEU A 91 11.57 4.70 -9.12
CA LEU A 91 12.00 5.69 -8.14
C LEU A 91 13.27 6.38 -8.64
N PRO A 92 13.32 7.73 -8.69
CA PRO A 92 14.52 8.44 -9.11
C PRO A 92 15.65 8.10 -8.15
N GLU A 93 16.80 7.70 -8.71
CA GLU A 93 18.04 7.58 -7.98
C GLU A 93 18.25 8.87 -7.17
N GLY A 94 18.25 8.72 -5.84
CA GLY A 94 18.66 9.78 -4.92
C GLY A 94 20.17 9.98 -4.95
#